data_AF-A0A0G9K250-F1
#
_entry.id   AF-A0A0G9K250-F1
#
_cell.length_a   1.000
_cell.length_b   1.000
_cell.length_c   1.000
_cell.angle_alpha   90.00
_cell.angle_beta   90.00
_cell.angle_gamma   90.00
#
_symmetry.space_group_name_H-M   'P 1'
#
loop_
_entity.id
_entity.type
_entity.pdbx_description
1 polymer ?
#
loop_
_entity_poly.entity_id
_entity_poly.type
_entity_poly.pdbx_seq_one_letter_code
_entity_poly.pdbx_strand_id
1 'polypeptide(L)'
;MKRKIDINKINCLLEKTKSTRKQLAEFIDYPITNLTLALGKKHNRTLPMDYLLSVADFFQVNPKDLTICDSENISTSVIEDEVQKTNQKYEV
;
A
#
# COMPACT_ATOMS: atom_id res chain seq x y z
N MET A 1 7.99 9.67 16.87
CA MET A 1 7.22 9.50 15.62
C MET A 1 6.75 8.06 15.53
N LYS A 2 5.45 7.80 15.33
CA LYS A 2 4.94 6.44 15.17
C LYS A 2 4.93 6.08 13.67
N ARG A 3 5.46 4.91 13.32
CA ARG A 3 5.39 4.36 11.96
C ARG A 3 4.29 3.31 11.92
N LYS A 4 3.63 3.20 10.77
CA LYS A 4 2.66 2.14 10.48
C LYS A 4 2.97 1.49 9.15
N ILE A 5 2.45 0.28 8.98
CA ILE A 5 2.48 -0.41 7.70
C ILE A 5 1.56 0.32 6.72
N ASP A 6 2.08 0.61 5.53
CA ASP A 6 1.34 1.25 4.46
C ASP A 6 0.46 0.22 3.73
N ILE A 7 -0.82 0.24 4.07
CA ILE A 7 -1.84 -0.64 3.50
C ILE A 7 -2.02 -0.42 1.99
N ASN A 8 -1.85 0.80 1.49
CA ASN A 8 -1.99 1.08 0.06
C ASN A 8 -0.87 0.39 -0.71
N LYS A 9 0.37 0.48 -0.20
CA LYS A 9 1.50 -0.24 -0.80
C LYS A 9 1.31 -1.75 -0.80
N ILE A 10 0.77 -2.34 0.28
CA ILE A 10 0.46 -3.77 0.29
C ILE A 10 -0.57 -4.12 -0.78
N ASN A 11 -1.64 -3.36 -0.92
CA ASN A 11 -2.63 -3.59 -1.98
C ASN A 11 -2.01 -3.49 -3.38
N CYS A 12 -1.17 -2.48 -3.64
CA CYS A 12 -0.43 -2.36 -4.90
C CYS A 12 0.50 -3.54 -5.17
N LEU A 13 1.19 -4.05 -4.14
CA LEU A 13 2.08 -5.20 -4.26
C LEU A 13 1.33 -6.50 -4.52
N LEU A 14 0.15 -6.68 -3.92
CA LEU A 14 -0.73 -7.82 -4.21
C LEU A 14 -1.13 -7.83 -5.70
N GLU A 15 -1.52 -6.67 -6.24
CA GLU A 15 -1.86 -6.55 -7.66
C GLU A 15 -0.65 -6.82 -8.57
N LYS A 16 0.50 -6.21 -8.26
CA LYS A 16 1.74 -6.35 -9.04
C LYS A 16 2.25 -7.79 -9.09
N THR A 17 2.19 -8.49 -7.96
CA THR A 17 2.64 -9.89 -7.85
C THR A 17 1.57 -10.89 -8.26
N LYS A 18 0.35 -10.44 -8.60
CA LYS A 18 -0.84 -11.28 -8.83
C LYS A 18 -1.12 -12.23 -7.65
N SER A 19 -0.76 -11.79 -6.44
CA SER A 19 -0.96 -12.54 -5.21
C SER A 19 -2.32 -12.21 -4.60
N THR A 20 -2.88 -13.17 -3.87
CA THR A 20 -4.15 -13.00 -3.17
C THR A 20 -3.93 -12.63 -1.71
N ARG A 21 -4.91 -11.93 -1.11
CA ARG A 21 -4.93 -11.68 0.34
C ARG A 21 -4.88 -12.98 1.14
N LYS A 22 -5.45 -14.08 0.61
CA LYS A 22 -5.40 -15.41 1.23
C LYS A 22 -3.98 -15.95 1.30
N GLN A 23 -3.22 -15.89 0.21
CA GLN A 23 -1.82 -16.32 0.19
C GLN A 23 -0.97 -15.50 1.15
N LEU A 24 -1.17 -14.17 1.19
CA LEU A 24 -0.47 -13.32 2.15
C LEU A 24 -0.82 -13.70 3.60
N ALA A 25 -2.10 -13.88 3.92
CA ALA A 25 -2.56 -14.29 5.25
C ALA A 25 -1.98 -15.63 5.70
N GLU A 26 -1.96 -16.61 4.80
CA GLU A 26 -1.37 -17.93 5.06
C GLU A 26 0.14 -17.84 5.28
N PHE A 27 0.85 -17.03 4.48
CA PHE A 27 2.30 -16.87 4.61
C PHE A 27 2.71 -16.21 5.93
N ILE A 28 1.99 -15.16 6.36
CA ILE A 28 2.33 -14.42 7.59
C ILE A 28 1.67 -14.99 8.84
N ASP A 29 0.98 -16.12 8.73
CA ASP A 29 0.17 -16.76 9.79
C ASP A 29 -0.76 -15.75 10.50
N TYR A 30 -1.52 -15.00 9.70
CA TYR A 30 -2.46 -14.00 10.20
C TYR A 30 -3.90 -14.29 9.73
N PRO A 31 -4.92 -14.20 10.60
CA PRO A 31 -6.29 -14.51 10.22
C PRO A 31 -6.75 -13.68 9.02
N ILE A 32 -7.19 -14.36 7.96
CA ILE A 32 -7.63 -13.73 6.70
C ILE A 32 -8.73 -12.69 6.91
N THR A 33 -9.60 -12.90 7.90
CA THR A 33 -10.65 -11.94 8.30
C THR A 33 -10.03 -10.64 8.79
N ASN A 34 -9.05 -10.72 9.70
CA ASN A 34 -8.35 -9.56 10.22
C ASN A 34 -7.49 -8.89 9.15
N LEU A 35 -6.86 -9.65 8.25
CA LEU A 35 -6.11 -9.10 7.12
C LEU A 35 -7.03 -8.33 6.17
N THR A 36 -8.17 -8.91 5.83
CA THR A 36 -9.15 -8.28 4.93
C THR A 36 -9.70 -6.99 5.54
N LEU A 37 -9.96 -6.99 6.85
CA LEU A 37 -10.36 -5.77 7.56
C LEU A 37 -9.24 -4.72 7.56
N ALA A 38 -7.98 -5.12 7.76
CA ALA A 38 -6.85 -4.21 7.78
C ALA A 38 -6.50 -3.64 6.40
N LEU A 39 -6.68 -4.43 5.34
CA LEU A 39 -6.45 -4.02 3.96
C LEU A 39 -7.65 -3.30 3.32
N GLY A 40 -8.81 -3.31 3.99
CA GLY A 40 -10.05 -2.73 3.52
C GLY A 40 -10.18 -1.24 3.83
N LYS A 41 -10.77 -0.47 2.91
CA LYS A 41 -10.95 1.00 3.05
C LYS A 41 -11.97 1.42 4.12
N LYS A 42 -12.80 0.49 4.64
CA LYS A 42 -13.96 0.80 5.49
C LYS A 42 -13.68 0.70 7.00
N HIS A 43 -12.53 0.16 7.40
CA HIS A 43 -12.25 -0.14 8.80
C HIS A 43 -10.98 0.55 9.28
N ASN A 44 -11.00 1.08 10.51
CA ASN A 44 -9.84 1.71 11.17
C ASN A 44 -8.80 0.69 11.69
N ARG A 45 -8.83 -0.55 11.18
CA ARG A 45 -7.92 -1.60 11.63
C ARG A 45 -6.64 -1.51 10.81
N THR A 46 -5.50 -1.52 11.48
CA THR A 46 -4.18 -1.53 10.83
C THR A 46 -3.53 -2.90 11.01
N LEU A 47 -2.62 -3.24 10.11
CA LEU A 47 -1.78 -4.43 10.28
C LEU A 47 -0.72 -4.12 11.36
N PRO A 48 -0.57 -4.95 12.40
CA PRO A 48 0.43 -4.73 13.44
C PRO A 48 1.85 -4.72 12.86
N MET A 49 2.73 -3.88 13.41
CA MET A 49 4.11 -3.75 12.94
C MET A 49 4.93 -5.03 13.10
N ASP A 50 4.52 -5.94 13.99
CA ASP A 50 5.16 -7.24 14.19
C ASP A 50 5.16 -8.09 12.90
N TYR A 51 4.19 -7.86 12.01
CA TYR A 51 4.10 -8.56 10.72
C TYR A 51 4.93 -7.90 9.60
N LEU A 52 5.58 -6.76 9.86
CA LEU A 52 6.28 -6.00 8.82
C LEU A 52 7.35 -6.84 8.11
N LEU A 53 8.15 -7.59 8.86
CA LEU A 53 9.22 -8.41 8.29
C LEU A 53 8.66 -9.55 7.44
N SER A 54 7.62 -10.23 7.91
CA SER A 54 6.98 -11.32 7.16
C SER A 54 6.29 -10.82 5.88
N VAL A 55 5.67 -9.64 5.92
CA VAL A 55 5.09 -9.01 4.72
C VAL A 55 6.18 -8.59 3.75
N ALA A 56 7.28 -8.02 4.25
CA ALA A 56 8.43 -7.64 3.43
C ALA A 56 9.05 -8.86 2.72
N ASP A 57 9.19 -9.96 3.44
CA ASP A 57 9.71 -11.23 2.92
C ASP A 57 8.80 -11.82 1.84
N PHE A 58 7.48 -11.84 2.07
CA PHE A 58 6.50 -12.31 1.07
C PHE A 58 6.62 -11.60 -0.28
N PHE A 59 6.85 -10.28 -0.27
CA PHE A 59 7.00 -9.48 -1.49
C PHE A 59 8.45 -9.31 -1.95
N GLN A 60 9.43 -9.84 -1.21
CA GLN A 60 10.87 -9.64 -1.44
C GLN A 60 11.26 -8.16 -1.57
N VAL A 61 10.74 -7.32 -0.67
CA VAL A 61 11.00 -5.86 -0.62
C VAL A 61 11.64 -5.46 0.70
N ASN A 62 12.21 -4.24 0.77
CA ASN A 62 12.74 -3.76 2.04
C ASN A 62 11.59 -3.38 3.00
N PRO A 63 11.68 -3.74 4.29
CA PRO A 63 10.69 -3.36 5.30
C PRO A 63 10.45 -1.83 5.38
N LYS A 64 11.49 -1.02 5.15
CA LYS A 64 11.37 0.45 5.17
C LYS A 64 10.41 0.96 4.11
N ASP A 65 10.38 0.31 2.95
CA ASP A 65 9.56 0.71 1.81
C ASP A 65 8.07 0.43 2.07
N LEU A 66 7.75 -0.48 2.99
CA LEU A 66 6.39 -0.83 3.40
C LEU A 66 5.85 0.02 4.56
N THR A 67 6.63 0.96 5.09
CA THR A 67 6.21 1.80 6.21
C THR A 67 5.93 3.23 5.79
N ILE A 68 5.00 3.88 6.49
CA ILE A 68 4.73 5.30 6.42
C ILE A 68 4.78 5.88 7.83
N CYS A 69 5.26 7.12 7.96
CA CYS A 69 5.12 7.86 9.21
C CYS A 69 3.67 8.30 9.36
N ASP A 70 3.07 8.07 10.54
CA ASP A 70 1.88 8.80 10.94
C ASP A 70 2.29 10.24 11.25
N SER A 71 2.50 11.03 10.20
CA SER A 71 2.35 12.47 10.27
C SER A 71 0.85 12.76 10.14
N GLU A 72 0.27 13.32 11.20
CA GLU A 72 -1.11 13.83 11.18
C GLU A 72 -1.33 14.66 9.90
N ASN A 73 -2.35 14.31 9.12
CA ASN A 73 -2.82 15.01 7.92
C ASN A 73 -1.77 15.32 6.84
N ILE A 74 -1.63 14.42 5.86
CA ILE A 74 -1.43 14.86 4.47
C ILE A 74 -2.70 14.51 3.71
N SER A 75 -3.53 15.53 3.56
CA SER A 75 -4.67 15.59 2.67
C SER A 75 -4.28 15.06 1.28
N THR A 76 -5.17 14.28 0.70
CA THR A 76 -5.16 13.87 -0.71
C THR A 76 -4.80 15.03 -1.65
N SER A 77 -3.67 14.91 -2.34
CA SER A 77 -3.49 15.40 -3.72
C SER A 77 -2.09 15.03 -4.24
N VAL A 78 -1.93 13.79 -4.69
CA VAL A 78 -1.01 13.49 -5.78
C VAL A 78 -1.85 12.81 -6.84
N ILE A 79 -2.49 13.63 -7.67
CA ILE A 79 -2.97 13.20 -8.98
C ILE A 79 -1.74 13.26 -9.88
N GLU A 80 -1.49 12.10 -10.47
CA GLU A 80 -0.66 11.72 -11.59
C GLU A 80 -0.04 12.85 -12.45
N ASP A 81 1.24 12.63 -12.76
CA ASP A 81 1.89 13.03 -14.01
C ASP A 81 0.94 12.94 -15.22
N GLU A 82 0.35 14.06 -15.63
CA GLU A 82 0.07 14.30 -17.04
C GLU A 82 1.14 15.24 -17.61
N VAL A 83 2.09 14.57 -18.26
CA VAL A 83 3.02 15.08 -19.25
C VAL A 83 2.31 16.08 -20.18
N GLN A 84 2.48 17.38 -19.93
CA GLN A 84 2.19 18.41 -20.93
C GLN A 84 3.24 18.31 -22.04
N LYS A 85 2.95 17.48 -23.04
CA LYS A 85 3.52 17.62 -24.38
C LYS A 85 2.44 18.09 -25.35
N THR A 86 2.77 19.23 -25.94
CA THR A 86 2.55 19.62 -27.35
C THR A 86 1.20 20.14 -27.82
N ASN A 87 1.29 21.33 -28.44
CA ASN A 87 0.50 21.89 -29.55
C ASN A 87 -0.71 22.78 -29.25
N GLN A 88 -0.43 24.04 -28.90
CA GLN A 88 -1.10 25.19 -29.54
C GLN A 88 -0.24 25.60 -30.74
N LYS A 89 -0.71 25.94 -31.94
CA LYS A 89 -1.99 26.49 -32.38
C LYS A 89 -2.07 26.30 -33.91
N TYR A 90 -3.24 25.91 -34.42
CA TYR A 90 -3.58 25.99 -35.86
C TYR A 90 -4.09 27.39 -36.23
N GLU A 91 -4.16 27.64 -37.54
CA GLU A 91 -4.90 28.68 -38.29
C GLU A 91 -4.16 29.99 -38.56
N VAL A 92 -4.27 30.63 -39.73
CA VAL A 92 -4.80 30.37 -41.10
C VAL A 92 -4.09 31.41 -41.97
#